data_AF-A0A4Q4M3M4-F1
#
_entry.id   AF-A0A4Q4M3M4-F1
#
_cell.length_a   1.000
_cell.length_b   1.000
_cell.length_c   1.000
_cell.angle_alpha   90.00
_cell.angle_beta   90.00
_cell.angle_gamma   90.00
#
_symmetry.space_group_name_H-M   'P 1'
#
loop_
_entity.id
_entity.type
_entity.pdbx_description
1 polymer ?
#
loop_
_entity_poly.entity_id
_entity_poly.type
_entity_poly.pdbx_seq_one_letter_code
_entity_poly.pdbx_strand_id
1 'polypeptide(L)'
;MVLAPIERLPVELLQPIFIAAGHSIALIEASTYIAARLSSEYIYHSTCNYYLTDVRGTRAELSAVQTYIFASRWMTWSFFKSWIMRRYGLAGCLCGRTPKEGCFDAQWPPNFEDTSQMLFSRSHLPQLSIVKGRIPKKLLSGPWTRDKIEFLRFLLWITAMTVDWMNPETAQVAIDGRKQAMLDRNLEAVELFNHNRRLGRPADLGTVLFAVMHAGCDRSIVYDTLLAANMWYGRKTARCSAELHKWCQSRIANGDPKGRWLQKKLWESCILDHRGDAETREHIRQYLDPTTEAYEGGPEDMFTTHKLHWNEVCSSFSSLVGYMLQLATLYVNRINQRHSITGR
;
A
#
# COMPACT_ATOMS: atom_id res chain seq x y z
N MET A 1 22.11 -32.43 -21.25
CA MET A 1 21.27 -31.51 -22.03
C MET A 1 22.20 -30.64 -22.86
N VAL A 2 22.01 -30.54 -24.17
CA VAL A 2 22.91 -29.78 -25.05
C VAL A 2 22.50 -28.30 -25.01
N LEU A 3 23.38 -27.43 -24.52
CA LEU A 3 23.13 -25.99 -24.46
C LEU A 3 23.03 -25.39 -25.88
N ALA A 4 22.07 -24.48 -26.08
CA ALA A 4 21.96 -23.68 -27.29
C ALA A 4 23.19 -22.76 -27.47
N PRO A 5 23.54 -22.35 -28.69
CA PRO A 5 24.72 -21.51 -28.93
C PRO A 5 24.78 -20.23 -28.08
N ILE A 6 23.64 -19.55 -27.91
CA ILE A 6 23.54 -18.34 -27.08
C ILE A 6 23.79 -18.61 -25.59
N GLU A 7 23.41 -19.79 -25.10
CA GLU A 7 23.66 -20.21 -23.72
C GLU A 7 25.13 -20.56 -23.49
N ARG A 8 25.90 -20.84 -24.54
CA ARG A 8 27.34 -21.12 -24.42
C ARG A 8 28.18 -19.84 -24.38
N LEU A 9 27.58 -18.68 -24.65
CA LEU A 9 28.30 -17.42 -24.65
C LEU A 9 28.79 -17.08 -23.24
N PRO A 10 30.01 -16.52 -23.12
CA PRO A 10 30.48 -15.98 -21.87
C PRO A 10 29.65 -14.74 -21.47
N VAL A 11 29.64 -14.42 -20.17
CA VAL A 11 28.77 -13.38 -19.59
C VAL A 11 29.07 -12.00 -20.17
N GLU A 12 30.32 -11.76 -20.55
CA GLU A 12 30.84 -10.54 -21.17
C GLU A 12 30.21 -10.27 -22.55
N LEU A 13 29.72 -11.30 -23.24
CA LEU A 13 28.98 -11.17 -24.49
C LEU A 13 27.47 -11.18 -24.23
N LEU A 14 27.01 -11.99 -23.29
CA LEU A 14 25.59 -12.14 -22.98
C LEU A 14 24.99 -10.85 -22.39
N GLN A 15 25.74 -10.13 -21.53
CA GLN A 15 25.28 -8.88 -20.91
C GLN A 15 25.06 -7.75 -21.93
N PRO A 16 26.00 -7.42 -22.84
CA PRO A 16 25.75 -6.47 -23.93
C PRO A 16 24.59 -6.89 -24.83
N ILE A 17 24.46 -8.18 -25.16
CA ILE A 17 23.33 -8.68 -25.96
C ILE A 17 22.00 -8.40 -25.25
N PHE A 18 21.91 -8.70 -23.95
CA PHE A 18 20.71 -8.43 -23.16
C PHE A 18 20.36 -6.93 -23.12
N ILE A 19 21.36 -6.06 -22.95
CA ILE A 19 21.17 -4.59 -22.96
C ILE A 19 20.75 -4.10 -24.35
N ALA A 20 21.39 -4.58 -25.41
CA ALA A 20 21.06 -4.23 -26.79
C ALA A 20 19.66 -4.72 -27.19
N ALA A 21 19.21 -5.84 -26.62
CA ALA A 21 17.85 -6.34 -26.75
C ALA A 21 16.82 -5.58 -25.88
N GLY A 22 17.19 -4.44 -25.30
CA GLY A 22 16.30 -3.61 -24.48
C GLY A 22 15.88 -4.27 -23.18
N HIS A 23 16.78 -5.05 -22.56
CA HIS A 23 16.58 -5.72 -21.27
C HIS A 23 15.40 -6.71 -21.28
N SER A 24 15.15 -7.35 -22.42
CA SER A 24 14.02 -8.24 -22.65
C SER A 24 13.90 -9.35 -21.61
N ILE A 25 12.84 -9.30 -20.79
CA ILE A 25 12.55 -10.35 -19.78
C ILE A 25 12.32 -11.71 -20.43
N ALA A 26 11.77 -11.74 -21.65
CA ALA A 26 11.59 -13.00 -22.39
C ALA A 26 12.90 -13.76 -22.59
N LEU A 27 14.05 -13.07 -22.69
CA LEU A 27 15.35 -13.71 -22.81
C LEU A 27 15.77 -14.42 -21.51
N ILE A 28 15.40 -13.86 -20.35
CA ILE A 28 15.64 -14.46 -19.04
C ILE A 28 14.69 -15.64 -18.82
N GLU A 29 13.43 -15.50 -19.24
CA GLU A 29 12.42 -16.56 -19.11
C GLU A 29 12.69 -17.75 -20.05
N ALA A 30 13.32 -17.51 -21.21
CA ALA A 30 13.61 -18.55 -22.18
C ALA A 30 14.65 -19.58 -21.70
N SER A 31 15.53 -19.22 -20.75
CA SER A 31 16.56 -20.13 -20.25
C SER A 31 17.01 -19.80 -18.83
N THR A 32 16.94 -20.80 -17.95
CA THR A 32 17.47 -20.69 -16.58
C THR A 32 18.99 -20.50 -16.55
N TYR A 33 19.70 -21.00 -17.56
CA TYR A 33 21.15 -20.82 -17.68
C TYR A 33 21.49 -19.36 -18.02
N ILE A 34 20.77 -18.77 -18.98
CA ILE A 34 20.89 -17.34 -19.32
C ILE A 34 20.51 -16.48 -18.12
N ALA A 35 19.41 -16.80 -17.46
CA ALA A 35 18.97 -16.10 -16.24
C ALA A 35 20.04 -16.11 -15.16
N ALA A 36 20.68 -17.25 -14.91
CA ALA A 36 21.76 -17.38 -13.93
C ALA A 36 22.99 -16.56 -14.32
N ARG A 37 23.39 -16.57 -15.60
CA ARG A 37 24.53 -15.78 -16.10
C ARG A 37 24.27 -14.27 -16.07
N LEU A 38 23.04 -13.85 -16.32
CA LEU A 38 22.62 -12.44 -16.26
C LEU A 38 22.27 -11.97 -14.84
N SER A 39 22.31 -12.86 -13.84
CA SER A 39 22.03 -12.53 -12.44
C SER A 39 23.24 -11.83 -11.79
N SER A 40 23.45 -10.57 -12.15
CA SER A 40 24.48 -9.72 -11.58
C SER A 40 23.91 -8.37 -11.15
N GLU A 41 24.53 -7.75 -10.14
CA GLU A 41 24.16 -6.42 -9.67
C GLU A 41 24.19 -5.38 -10.79
N TYR A 42 25.19 -5.47 -11.68
CA TYR A 42 25.29 -4.62 -12.87
C TYR A 42 24.02 -4.70 -13.74
N ILE A 43 23.54 -5.90 -14.04
CA ILE A 43 22.33 -6.10 -14.86
C ILE A 43 21.07 -5.68 -14.12
N TYR A 44 20.99 -5.90 -12.81
CA TYR A 44 19.84 -5.45 -12.01
C TYR A 44 19.72 -3.93 -12.00
N HIS A 45 20.81 -3.21 -11.74
CA HIS A 45 20.81 -1.74 -11.82
C HIS A 45 20.47 -1.24 -13.24
N SER A 46 21.04 -1.87 -14.27
CA SER A 46 20.79 -1.52 -15.67
C SER A 46 19.32 -1.72 -16.05
N THR A 47 18.72 -2.84 -15.63
CA THR A 47 17.29 -3.15 -15.83
C THR A 47 16.39 -2.14 -15.12
N CYS A 48 16.70 -1.78 -13.87
CA CYS A 48 15.94 -0.78 -13.14
C CYS A 48 16.03 0.60 -13.78
N ASN A 49 17.22 1.01 -14.24
CA ASN A 49 17.37 2.25 -15.01
C ASN A 49 16.56 2.23 -16.29
N TYR A 50 16.44 1.08 -16.95
CA TYR A 50 15.70 0.99 -18.21
C TYR A 50 14.18 1.08 -18.02
N TYR A 51 13.62 0.37 -17.04
CA TYR A 51 12.16 0.21 -16.89
C TYR A 51 11.50 1.05 -15.78
N LEU A 52 12.26 1.61 -14.85
CA LEU A 52 11.70 2.36 -13.71
C LEU A 52 11.80 3.89 -13.87
N THR A 53 12.51 4.39 -14.89
CA THR A 53 12.72 5.84 -15.04
C THR A 53 12.07 6.45 -16.28
N ASP A 54 11.75 5.65 -17.31
CA ASP A 54 11.22 6.14 -18.59
C ASP A 54 9.96 5.40 -19.04
N VAL A 55 9.11 6.08 -19.83
CA VAL A 55 7.96 5.45 -20.48
C VAL A 55 8.45 4.76 -21.74
N ARG A 56 8.30 3.43 -21.79
CA ARG A 56 8.73 2.60 -22.94
C ARG A 56 7.63 1.62 -23.32
N GLY A 57 7.50 1.34 -24.61
CA GLY A 57 6.53 0.39 -25.15
C GLY A 57 5.09 0.78 -24.82
N THR A 58 4.20 -0.21 -24.81
CA THR A 58 2.83 -0.01 -24.38
C THR A 58 2.75 0.06 -22.85
N ARG A 59 1.69 0.72 -22.35
CA ARG A 59 1.43 0.78 -20.90
C ARG A 59 1.28 -0.60 -20.26
N ALA A 60 0.70 -1.56 -20.99
CA ALA A 60 0.47 -2.92 -20.51
C ALA A 60 1.80 -3.68 -20.36
N GLU A 61 2.66 -3.63 -21.38
CA GLU A 61 3.99 -4.24 -21.35
C GLU A 61 4.84 -3.66 -20.22
N LEU A 62 4.91 -2.32 -20.11
CA LEU A 62 5.69 -1.67 -19.07
C LEU A 62 5.21 -2.06 -17.67
N SER A 63 3.89 -2.12 -17.45
CA SER A 63 3.32 -2.56 -16.17
C SER A 63 3.64 -4.02 -15.87
N ALA A 64 3.59 -4.92 -16.86
CA ALA A 64 3.94 -6.32 -16.71
C ALA A 64 5.42 -6.49 -16.34
N VAL A 65 6.32 -5.80 -17.05
CA VAL A 65 7.76 -5.81 -16.77
C VAL A 65 8.07 -5.25 -15.38
N GLN A 66 7.49 -4.12 -15.01
CA GLN A 66 7.66 -3.55 -13.66
C GLN A 66 7.17 -4.53 -12.59
N THR A 67 6.04 -5.19 -12.81
CA THR A 67 5.53 -6.23 -11.92
C THR A 67 6.54 -7.37 -11.76
N TYR A 68 7.11 -7.86 -12.86
CA TYR A 68 8.13 -8.90 -12.84
C TYR A 68 9.39 -8.47 -12.07
N ILE A 69 9.88 -7.25 -12.28
CA ILE A 69 11.03 -6.69 -11.57
C ILE A 69 10.78 -6.68 -10.06
N PHE A 70 9.64 -6.16 -9.61
CA PHE A 70 9.32 -6.12 -8.18
C PHE A 70 9.05 -7.50 -7.58
N ALA A 71 8.50 -8.43 -8.36
CA ALA A 71 8.31 -9.83 -7.94
C ALA A 71 9.62 -10.62 -7.83
N SER A 72 10.66 -10.23 -8.57
CA SER A 72 11.94 -10.93 -8.63
C SER A 72 12.62 -11.06 -7.25
N ARG A 73 13.31 -12.18 -7.01
CA ARG A 73 13.95 -12.47 -5.72
C ARG A 73 15.03 -11.46 -5.33
N TRP A 74 15.77 -10.95 -6.29
CA TRP A 74 16.85 -9.97 -6.08
C TRP A 74 16.34 -8.56 -5.72
N MET A 75 15.08 -8.25 -6.04
CA MET A 75 14.48 -6.96 -5.69
C MET A 75 14.08 -6.95 -4.22
N THR A 76 15.04 -6.63 -3.36
CA THR A 76 14.92 -6.48 -1.91
C THR A 76 14.89 -5.00 -1.53
N TRP A 77 14.52 -4.69 -0.28
CA TRP A 77 14.54 -3.31 0.20
C TRP A 77 15.94 -2.70 0.15
N SER A 78 16.95 -3.44 0.62
CA SER A 78 18.35 -3.00 0.61
C SER A 78 18.86 -2.73 -0.81
N PHE A 79 18.59 -3.63 -1.76
CA PHE A 79 18.93 -3.42 -3.17
C PHE A 79 18.23 -2.17 -3.71
N PHE A 80 16.93 -2.03 -3.47
CA PHE A 80 16.16 -0.91 -4.01
C PHE A 80 16.63 0.45 -3.46
N LYS A 81 16.98 0.52 -2.17
CA LYS A 81 17.63 1.70 -1.56
C LYS A 81 18.97 2.01 -2.23
N SER A 82 19.83 1.01 -2.41
CA SER A 82 21.11 1.16 -3.11
C SER A 82 20.91 1.72 -4.53
N TRP A 83 19.95 1.16 -5.27
CA TRP A 83 19.62 1.63 -6.61
C TRP A 83 19.11 3.07 -6.63
N ILE A 84 18.21 3.46 -5.72
CA ILE A 84 17.74 4.85 -5.60
C ILE A 84 18.91 5.80 -5.31
N MET A 85 19.74 5.47 -4.32
CA MET A 85 20.88 6.30 -3.93
C MET A 85 21.84 6.51 -5.09
N ARG A 86 22.13 5.44 -5.84
CA ARG A 86 22.99 5.50 -7.02
C ARG A 86 22.36 6.28 -8.17
N ARG A 87 21.05 6.12 -8.42
CA ARG A 87 20.37 6.72 -9.58
C ARG A 87 20.12 8.21 -9.41
N TYR A 88 19.75 8.63 -8.21
CA TYR A 88 19.28 9.98 -7.91
C TYR A 88 20.26 10.80 -7.08
N GLY A 89 21.34 10.19 -6.56
CA GLY A 89 22.32 10.87 -5.71
C GLY A 89 22.97 12.10 -6.33
N LEU A 90 23.30 12.03 -7.62
CA LEU A 90 23.86 13.18 -8.34
C LEU A 90 22.84 14.30 -8.57
N ALA A 91 21.56 13.94 -8.78
CA ALA A 91 20.49 14.91 -8.95
C ALA A 91 20.11 15.57 -7.62
N GLY A 92 20.29 14.87 -6.50
CA GLY A 92 19.89 15.33 -5.17
C GLY A 92 18.37 15.44 -5.02
N CYS A 93 17.60 14.66 -5.78
CA CYS A 93 16.14 14.56 -5.66
C CYS A 93 15.58 13.35 -6.44
N LEU A 94 14.51 12.73 -5.95
CA LEU A 94 13.81 11.65 -6.67
C LEU A 94 13.08 12.10 -7.94
N CYS A 95 12.91 13.41 -8.16
CA CYS A 95 12.37 13.92 -9.43
C CYS A 95 13.37 13.77 -10.60
N GLY A 96 14.63 13.41 -10.31
CA GLY A 96 15.67 13.19 -11.31
C GLY A 96 16.29 14.46 -11.87
N ARG A 97 16.02 15.63 -11.27
CA ARG A 97 16.54 16.93 -11.72
C ARG A 97 17.34 17.60 -10.60
N THR A 98 18.39 18.30 -10.99
CA THR A 98 19.14 19.23 -10.13
C THR A 98 18.37 20.57 -9.98
N PRO A 99 18.76 21.45 -9.03
CA PRO A 99 18.18 22.79 -8.94
C PRO A 99 18.32 23.61 -10.22
N LYS A 100 19.43 23.44 -10.95
CA LYS A 100 19.69 24.11 -12.24
C LYS A 100 18.76 23.62 -13.35
N GLU A 101 18.29 22.37 -13.26
CA GLU A 101 17.33 21.77 -14.20
C GLU A 101 15.87 21.98 -13.77
N GLY A 102 15.64 22.78 -12.72
CA GLY A 102 14.31 23.19 -12.27
C GLY A 102 13.72 22.37 -11.11
N CYS A 103 14.53 21.65 -10.34
CA CYS A 103 14.08 21.11 -9.05
C CYS A 103 14.01 22.23 -8.01
N PHE A 104 12.80 22.62 -7.61
CA PHE A 104 12.58 23.76 -6.70
C PHE A 104 12.32 23.37 -5.23
N ASP A 105 12.13 22.08 -4.94
CA ASP A 105 11.80 21.57 -3.60
C ASP A 105 12.43 20.19 -3.39
N ALA A 106 13.75 20.14 -3.33
CA ALA A 106 14.51 18.89 -3.33
C ALA A 106 14.17 18.01 -2.11
N GLN A 107 13.66 16.81 -2.38
CA GLN A 107 13.37 15.79 -1.36
C GLN A 107 14.56 14.83 -1.26
N TRP A 108 15.61 15.25 -0.55
CA TRP A 108 16.88 14.50 -0.44
C TRP A 108 17.66 14.78 0.85
N PRO A 109 18.34 13.76 1.45
CA PRO A 109 18.28 12.34 1.09
C PRO A 109 16.88 11.76 1.31
N PRO A 110 16.51 10.66 0.63
CA PRO A 110 15.22 10.02 0.86
C PRO A 110 15.11 9.57 2.31
N ASN A 111 14.02 9.93 2.98
CA ASN A 111 13.70 9.36 4.29
C ASN A 111 13.11 7.96 4.07
N PHE A 112 13.96 6.94 4.13
CA PHE A 112 13.56 5.57 3.85
C PHE A 112 12.75 4.96 5.01
N GLU A 113 12.94 5.48 6.22
CA GLU A 113 12.28 5.04 7.44
C GLU A 113 10.87 5.65 7.58
N ASP A 114 10.68 6.89 7.11
CA ASP A 114 9.37 7.54 7.02
C ASP A 114 9.20 8.30 5.71
N THR A 115 8.84 7.56 4.67
CA THR A 115 8.61 8.10 3.33
C THR A 115 7.45 9.08 3.28
N SER A 116 6.57 9.10 4.29
CA SER A 116 5.40 9.98 4.31
C SER A 116 5.76 11.45 4.54
N GLN A 117 6.98 11.73 5.03
CA GLN A 117 7.56 13.07 5.11
C GLN A 117 8.05 13.58 3.74
N MET A 118 8.16 12.71 2.73
CA MET A 118 8.63 13.08 1.40
C MET A 118 7.47 13.64 0.57
N LEU A 119 7.21 14.94 0.69
CA LEU A 119 6.07 15.58 0.07
C LEU A 119 6.40 16.00 -1.38
N PHE A 120 5.82 15.28 -2.34
CA PHE A 120 5.90 15.65 -3.76
C PHE A 120 4.61 16.36 -4.19
N SER A 121 4.74 17.54 -4.79
CA SER A 121 3.62 18.30 -5.34
C SER A 121 3.30 17.85 -6.78
N ARG A 122 2.16 18.29 -7.33
CA ARG A 122 1.82 17.99 -8.73
C ARG A 122 2.82 18.54 -9.74
N SER A 123 3.52 19.63 -9.39
CA SER A 123 4.54 20.27 -10.22
C SER A 123 5.95 19.73 -9.96
N HIS A 124 6.11 18.89 -8.93
CA HIS A 124 7.36 18.27 -8.52
C HIS A 124 7.08 16.82 -8.17
N LEU A 125 6.87 15.97 -9.19
CA LEU A 125 6.63 14.54 -9.00
C LEU A 125 7.96 13.77 -9.00
N PRO A 126 8.06 12.69 -8.21
CA PRO A 126 9.20 11.80 -8.31
C PRO A 126 9.16 11.13 -9.68
N GLN A 127 10.31 10.90 -10.30
CA GLN A 127 10.38 10.21 -11.60
C GLN A 127 9.81 8.78 -11.47
N LEU A 128 9.95 8.18 -10.28
CA LEU A 128 9.34 6.90 -9.90
C LEU A 128 7.81 6.86 -9.91
N SER A 129 7.12 8.00 -10.03
CA SER A 129 5.65 8.04 -10.20
C SER A 129 5.18 7.35 -11.48
N ILE A 130 6.08 7.12 -12.44
CA ILE A 130 5.84 6.33 -13.65
C ILE A 130 5.61 4.84 -13.35
N VAL A 131 6.14 4.34 -12.23
CA VAL A 131 6.06 2.92 -11.88
C VAL A 131 4.61 2.57 -11.53
N LYS A 132 4.01 1.71 -12.35
CA LYS A 132 2.57 1.35 -12.36
C LYS A 132 2.37 -0.18 -12.42
N GLY A 133 3.36 -0.95 -11.97
CA GLY A 133 3.26 -2.41 -11.85
C GLY A 133 2.32 -2.87 -10.73
N ARG A 134 2.21 -4.19 -10.55
CA ARG A 134 1.47 -4.80 -9.45
C ARG A 134 2.36 -5.05 -8.25
N ILE A 135 1.83 -4.79 -7.05
CA ILE A 135 2.53 -5.09 -5.80
C ILE A 135 2.68 -6.61 -5.68
N PRO A 136 3.90 -7.14 -5.54
CA PRO A 136 4.15 -8.57 -5.56
C PRO A 136 3.64 -9.25 -4.28
N LYS A 137 3.17 -10.50 -4.41
CA LYS A 137 2.65 -11.33 -3.30
C LYS A 137 3.58 -11.38 -2.08
N LYS A 138 4.91 -11.37 -2.30
CA LYS A 138 5.94 -11.38 -1.22
C LYS A 138 5.91 -10.16 -0.30
N LEU A 139 5.34 -9.04 -0.75
CA LEU A 139 5.17 -7.81 0.05
C LEU A 139 3.76 -7.71 0.66
N LEU A 140 2.85 -8.60 0.28
CA LEU A 140 1.44 -8.59 0.71
C LEU A 140 1.14 -9.61 1.81
N SER A 141 2.14 -10.38 2.25
CA SER A 141 2.00 -11.46 3.24
C SER A 141 3.11 -11.38 4.29
N GLY A 142 2.86 -11.98 5.46
CA GLY A 142 3.86 -12.08 6.53
C GLY A 142 5.10 -12.91 6.15
N PRO A 143 6.16 -12.92 6.97
CA PRO A 143 6.31 -12.15 8.21
C PRO A 143 6.46 -10.64 7.95
N TRP A 144 5.89 -9.80 8.81
CA TRP A 144 5.90 -8.34 8.68
C TRP A 144 7.14 -7.72 9.30
N THR A 145 8.26 -7.82 8.59
CA THR A 145 9.53 -7.17 8.99
C THR A 145 9.51 -5.67 8.70
N ARG A 146 10.33 -4.90 9.42
CA ARG A 146 10.50 -3.45 9.19
C ARG A 146 10.84 -3.14 7.73
N ASP A 147 11.81 -3.84 7.16
CA ASP A 147 12.18 -3.68 5.74
C ASP A 147 11.01 -3.89 4.77
N LYS A 148 10.13 -4.87 5.06
CA LYS A 148 8.94 -5.12 4.22
C LYS A 148 7.93 -3.98 4.33
N ILE A 149 7.70 -3.48 5.55
CA ILE A 149 6.77 -2.38 5.83
C ILE A 149 7.28 -1.10 5.18
N GLU A 150 8.55 -0.75 5.35
CA GLU A 150 9.18 0.43 4.73
C GLU A 150 9.16 0.33 3.21
N PHE A 151 9.50 -0.85 2.65
CA PHE A 151 9.45 -1.03 1.21
C PHE A 151 8.03 -0.87 0.67
N LEU A 152 7.04 -1.49 1.32
CA LEU A 152 5.64 -1.35 0.92
C LEU A 152 5.16 0.10 1.07
N ARG A 153 5.51 0.78 2.17
CA ARG A 153 5.20 2.19 2.41
C ARG A 153 5.79 3.08 1.32
N PHE A 154 7.04 2.86 0.93
CA PHE A 154 7.69 3.58 -0.16
C PHE A 154 6.96 3.36 -1.49
N LEU A 155 6.69 2.10 -1.85
CA LEU A 155 5.99 1.78 -3.11
C LEU A 155 4.63 2.45 -3.15
N LEU A 156 3.91 2.43 -2.04
CA LEU A 156 2.66 3.15 -1.95
C LEU A 156 2.91 4.66 -2.09
N TRP A 157 3.81 5.28 -1.32
CA TRP A 157 3.86 6.75 -1.27
C TRP A 157 4.40 7.36 -2.57
N ILE A 158 5.41 6.73 -3.18
CA ILE A 158 6.21 7.31 -4.26
C ILE A 158 5.75 6.83 -5.64
N THR A 159 5.19 5.62 -5.75
CA THR A 159 4.81 5.02 -7.03
C THR A 159 3.29 4.94 -7.20
N ALA A 160 2.84 4.50 -8.38
CA ALA A 160 1.44 4.23 -8.69
C ALA A 160 1.13 2.72 -8.73
N MET A 161 1.94 1.88 -8.05
CA MET A 161 1.70 0.44 -7.99
C MET A 161 0.43 0.10 -7.19
N THR A 162 -0.24 -1.00 -7.58
CA THR A 162 -1.49 -1.47 -6.94
C THR A 162 -1.48 -2.99 -6.77
N VAL A 163 -2.28 -3.50 -5.84
CA VAL A 163 -2.60 -4.94 -5.82
C VAL A 163 -3.40 -5.32 -7.07
N ASP A 164 -3.18 -6.54 -7.59
CA ASP A 164 -4.00 -7.10 -8.65
C ASP A 164 -5.23 -7.79 -8.06
N TRP A 165 -6.35 -7.06 -8.01
CA TRP A 165 -7.62 -7.55 -7.50
C TRP A 165 -8.38 -8.45 -8.48
N MET A 166 -7.97 -8.48 -9.74
CA MET A 166 -8.59 -9.36 -10.74
C MET A 166 -8.04 -10.78 -10.65
N ASN A 167 -6.84 -10.96 -10.09
CA ASN A 167 -6.28 -12.26 -9.79
C ASN A 167 -6.78 -12.74 -8.40
N PRO A 168 -7.61 -13.79 -8.32
CA PRO A 168 -8.18 -14.25 -7.06
C PRO A 168 -7.14 -14.65 -6.01
N GLU A 169 -6.04 -15.26 -6.44
CA GLU A 169 -4.97 -15.67 -5.53
C GLU A 169 -4.26 -14.45 -4.91
N THR A 170 -3.94 -13.44 -5.74
CA THR A 170 -3.29 -12.22 -5.25
C THR A 170 -4.23 -11.42 -4.34
N ALA A 171 -5.51 -11.34 -4.69
CA ALA A 171 -6.54 -10.73 -3.84
C ALA A 171 -6.64 -11.43 -2.48
N GLN A 172 -6.66 -12.77 -2.48
CA GLN A 172 -6.71 -13.57 -1.26
C GLN A 172 -5.45 -13.37 -0.40
N VAL A 173 -4.27 -13.37 -1.02
CA VAL A 173 -2.99 -13.10 -0.34
C VAL A 173 -3.00 -11.73 0.36
N ALA A 174 -3.56 -10.69 -0.27
CA ALA A 174 -3.67 -9.37 0.36
C ALA A 174 -4.65 -9.36 1.55
N ILE A 175 -5.79 -10.04 1.42
CA ILE A 175 -6.78 -10.17 2.51
C ILE A 175 -6.18 -10.92 3.70
N ASP A 176 -5.52 -12.05 3.44
CA ASP A 176 -4.90 -12.86 4.47
C ASP A 176 -3.67 -12.17 5.06
N GLY A 177 -2.94 -11.39 4.26
CA GLY A 177 -1.87 -10.53 4.72
C GLY A 177 -2.32 -9.54 5.79
N ARG A 178 -3.43 -8.83 5.55
CA ARG A 178 -4.01 -7.92 6.54
C ARG A 178 -4.42 -8.65 7.82
N LYS A 179 -5.06 -9.82 7.70
CA LYS A 179 -5.43 -10.65 8.85
C LYS A 179 -4.20 -11.11 9.63
N GLN A 180 -3.17 -11.56 8.94
CA GLN A 180 -1.91 -11.97 9.56
C GLN A 180 -1.23 -10.80 10.26
N ALA A 181 -1.25 -9.59 9.70
CA ALA A 181 -0.72 -8.39 10.37
C ALA A 181 -1.43 -8.13 11.71
N MET A 182 -2.75 -8.34 11.77
CA MET A 182 -3.52 -8.24 13.02
C MET A 182 -3.13 -9.34 14.01
N LEU A 183 -3.02 -10.59 13.55
CA LEU A 183 -2.61 -11.72 14.39
C LEU A 183 -1.20 -11.53 14.96
N ASP A 184 -0.29 -10.99 14.16
CA ASP A 184 1.09 -10.67 14.54
C ASP A 184 1.19 -9.41 15.42
N ARG A 185 0.07 -8.75 15.72
CA ARG A 185 -0.01 -7.46 16.44
C ARG A 185 0.87 -6.36 15.82
N ASN A 186 1.04 -6.38 14.50
CA ASN A 186 1.86 -5.42 13.79
C ASN A 186 1.02 -4.23 13.33
N LEU A 187 0.94 -3.19 14.18
CA LEU A 187 0.15 -1.99 13.92
C LEU A 187 0.55 -1.30 12.61
N GLU A 188 1.84 -1.13 12.35
CA GLU A 188 2.32 -0.42 11.15
C GLU A 188 1.89 -1.11 9.84
N ALA A 189 1.91 -2.44 9.79
CA ALA A 189 1.41 -3.19 8.64
C ALA A 189 -0.12 -3.06 8.51
N VAL A 190 -0.86 -3.14 9.62
CA VAL A 190 -2.32 -2.94 9.62
C VAL A 190 -2.69 -1.55 9.09
N GLU A 191 -1.99 -0.51 9.54
CA GLU A 191 -2.20 0.87 9.12
C GLU A 191 -2.01 1.04 7.60
N LEU A 192 -1.01 0.37 7.00
CA LEU A 192 -0.84 0.37 5.54
C LEU A 192 -2.09 -0.14 4.81
N PHE A 193 -2.69 -1.23 5.29
CA PHE A 193 -3.90 -1.79 4.69
C PHE A 193 -5.14 -0.93 4.95
N ASN A 194 -5.30 -0.40 6.16
CA ASN A 194 -6.48 0.35 6.57
C ASN A 194 -6.59 1.71 5.86
N HIS A 195 -5.44 2.36 5.62
CA HIS A 195 -5.39 3.73 5.09
C HIS A 195 -4.96 3.81 3.62
N ASN A 196 -4.68 2.68 2.94
CA ASN A 196 -4.30 2.68 1.53
C ASN A 196 -5.22 1.83 0.65
N ARG A 197 -6.10 2.47 -0.12
CA ARG A 197 -7.04 1.78 -1.04
C ARG A 197 -6.36 0.96 -2.13
N ARG A 198 -5.07 1.16 -2.39
CA ARG A 198 -4.31 0.34 -3.37
C ARG A 198 -3.94 -1.03 -2.82
N LEU A 199 -3.92 -1.19 -1.49
CA LEU A 199 -3.79 -2.48 -0.82
C LEU A 199 -5.12 -3.18 -0.58
N GLY A 200 -6.24 -2.58 -1.00
CA GLY A 200 -7.52 -3.26 -1.08
C GLY A 200 -8.71 -2.49 -0.59
N ARG A 201 -9.74 -3.27 -0.23
CA ARG A 201 -10.97 -2.72 0.32
C ARG A 201 -10.68 -2.04 1.66
N PRO A 202 -11.33 -0.90 1.94
CA PRO A 202 -11.19 -0.23 3.22
C PRO A 202 -11.57 -1.17 4.38
N ALA A 203 -11.08 -0.87 5.57
CA ALA A 203 -11.51 -1.54 6.80
C ALA A 203 -13.04 -1.43 6.95
N ASP A 204 -13.69 -2.56 7.18
CA ASP A 204 -15.14 -2.66 7.40
C ASP A 204 -15.44 -3.30 8.75
N LEU A 205 -16.73 -3.47 9.07
CA LEU A 205 -17.13 -4.07 10.34
C LEU A 205 -16.68 -5.53 10.46
N GLY A 206 -16.59 -6.27 9.35
CA GLY A 206 -16.02 -7.62 9.33
C GLY A 206 -14.53 -7.63 9.70
N THR A 207 -13.80 -6.59 9.30
CA THR A 207 -12.39 -6.38 9.68
C THR A 207 -12.26 -6.08 11.18
N VAL A 208 -13.14 -5.22 11.72
CA VAL A 208 -13.20 -4.93 13.17
C VAL A 208 -13.55 -6.20 13.96
N LEU A 209 -14.55 -6.95 13.52
CA LEU A 209 -14.94 -8.24 14.11
C LEU A 209 -13.75 -9.19 14.18
N PHE A 210 -12.99 -9.32 13.08
CA PHE A 210 -11.81 -10.17 13.06
C PHE A 210 -10.75 -9.71 14.08
N ALA A 211 -10.46 -8.41 14.13
CA ALA A 211 -9.47 -7.86 15.08
C ALA A 211 -9.86 -8.13 16.55
N VAL A 212 -11.15 -8.01 16.87
CA VAL A 212 -11.68 -8.22 18.22
C VAL A 212 -11.75 -9.71 18.59
N MET A 213 -12.35 -10.53 17.72
CA MET A 213 -12.69 -11.91 18.05
C MET A 213 -11.54 -12.89 17.82
N HIS A 214 -10.64 -12.61 16.87
CA HIS A 214 -9.59 -13.53 16.46
C HIS A 214 -8.17 -13.01 16.70
N ALA A 215 -7.95 -11.70 16.65
CA ALA A 215 -6.63 -11.09 16.86
C ALA A 215 -6.41 -10.54 18.29
N GLY A 216 -7.18 -11.02 19.27
CA GLY A 216 -6.96 -10.72 20.68
C GLY A 216 -7.40 -9.31 21.14
N CYS A 217 -8.14 -8.58 20.29
CA CYS A 217 -8.62 -7.23 20.59
C CYS A 217 -7.47 -6.32 21.05
N ASP A 218 -6.42 -6.22 20.24
CA ASP A 218 -5.35 -5.23 20.42
C ASP A 218 -5.92 -3.82 20.27
N ARG A 219 -5.72 -2.98 21.28
CA ARG A 219 -6.37 -1.66 21.32
C ARG A 219 -5.96 -0.75 20.19
N SER A 220 -4.68 -0.73 19.86
CA SER A 220 -4.12 0.14 18.82
C SER A 220 -4.68 -0.25 17.46
N ILE A 221 -4.67 -1.55 17.16
CA ILE A 221 -5.20 -2.12 15.91
C ILE A 221 -6.71 -1.94 15.80
N VAL A 222 -7.47 -2.24 16.85
CA VAL A 222 -8.93 -2.09 16.84
C VAL A 222 -9.33 -0.62 16.70
N TYR A 223 -8.66 0.28 17.42
CA TYR A 223 -8.89 1.72 17.31
C TYR A 223 -8.60 2.22 15.90
N ASP A 224 -7.44 1.88 15.32
CA ASP A 224 -7.07 2.26 13.97
C ASP A 224 -8.07 1.73 12.92
N THR A 225 -8.47 0.46 13.08
CA THR A 225 -9.43 -0.19 12.17
C THR A 225 -10.81 0.46 12.26
N LEU A 226 -11.27 0.82 13.46
CA LEU A 226 -12.51 1.60 13.66
C LEU A 226 -12.40 2.98 13.04
N LEU A 227 -11.29 3.68 13.26
CA LEU A 227 -11.02 5.01 12.69
C LEU A 227 -11.09 4.97 11.16
N ALA A 228 -10.40 4.01 10.54
CA ALA A 228 -10.43 3.80 9.10
C ALA A 228 -11.86 3.46 8.62
N ALA A 229 -12.55 2.53 9.28
CA ALA A 229 -13.92 2.18 8.91
C ALA A 229 -14.88 3.37 9.00
N ASN A 230 -14.73 4.23 10.01
CA ASN A 230 -15.52 5.46 10.17
C ASN A 230 -15.23 6.47 9.06
N MET A 231 -13.96 6.59 8.66
CA MET A 231 -13.53 7.49 7.59
C MET A 231 -14.11 7.07 6.23
N TRP A 232 -14.11 5.78 5.91
CA TRP A 232 -14.48 5.29 4.58
C TRP A 232 -15.98 5.06 4.36
N TYR A 233 -16.73 4.63 5.38
CA TYR A 233 -18.15 4.25 5.22
C TYR A 233 -19.14 5.39 5.49
N GLY A 234 -18.64 6.59 5.81
CA GLY A 234 -19.45 7.78 5.97
C GLY A 234 -20.27 7.79 7.27
N ARG A 235 -20.31 8.96 7.88
CA ARG A 235 -20.91 9.25 9.19
C ARG A 235 -22.43 9.06 9.33
N LYS A 236 -23.12 8.70 8.24
CA LYS A 236 -24.59 8.68 8.15
C LYS A 236 -25.21 7.29 8.09
N THR A 237 -24.41 6.22 7.99
CA THR A 237 -24.93 4.86 7.98
C THR A 237 -24.76 4.24 9.37
N ALA A 238 -25.89 4.03 10.07
CA ALA A 238 -25.88 3.24 11.29
C ALA A 238 -25.41 1.82 10.93
N ARG A 239 -24.32 1.38 11.56
CA ARG A 239 -23.77 0.02 11.42
C ARG A 239 -24.19 -0.76 12.64
N CYS A 240 -24.50 -2.04 12.48
CA CYS A 240 -24.95 -2.89 13.58
C CYS A 240 -24.08 -4.15 13.66
N SER A 241 -23.73 -4.59 14.87
CA SER A 241 -23.15 -5.92 15.10
C SER A 241 -23.44 -6.39 16.53
N ALA A 242 -24.38 -7.33 16.63
CA ALA A 242 -24.72 -7.96 17.90
C ALA A 242 -23.56 -8.80 18.47
N GLU A 243 -22.70 -9.33 17.61
CA GLU A 243 -21.54 -10.13 18.00
C GLU A 243 -20.53 -9.29 18.79
N LEU A 244 -20.24 -8.06 18.36
CA LEU A 244 -19.35 -7.16 19.09
C LEU A 244 -19.95 -6.75 20.44
N HIS A 245 -21.24 -6.43 20.49
CA HIS A 245 -21.90 -6.05 21.75
C HIS A 245 -21.97 -7.22 22.73
N LYS A 246 -22.29 -8.44 22.26
CA LYS A 246 -22.25 -9.66 23.07
C LYS A 246 -20.85 -9.96 23.59
N TRP A 247 -19.82 -9.77 22.76
CA TRP A 247 -18.42 -9.91 23.18
C TRP A 247 -18.08 -8.92 24.30
N CYS A 248 -18.45 -7.64 24.15
CA CYS A 248 -18.26 -6.62 25.19
C CYS A 248 -18.93 -7.01 26.50
N GLN A 249 -20.22 -7.38 26.47
CA GLN A 249 -20.98 -7.79 27.66
C GLN A 249 -20.32 -8.98 28.38
N SER A 250 -19.91 -10.01 27.63
CA SER A 250 -19.22 -11.17 28.19
C SER A 250 -17.90 -10.79 28.86
N ARG A 251 -17.11 -9.90 28.24
CA ARG A 251 -15.83 -9.43 28.80
C ARG A 251 -16.03 -8.57 30.05
N ILE A 252 -17.02 -7.67 30.05
CA ILE A 252 -17.39 -6.86 31.21
C ILE A 252 -17.80 -7.75 32.39
N ALA A 253 -18.62 -8.78 32.14
CA ALA A 253 -19.06 -9.73 33.17
C ALA A 253 -17.88 -10.50 33.79
N ASN A 254 -16.82 -10.73 33.01
CA ASN A 254 -15.58 -11.38 33.46
C ASN A 254 -14.56 -10.39 34.08
N GLY A 255 -14.90 -9.11 34.23
CA GLY A 255 -14.00 -8.09 34.77
C GLY A 255 -12.90 -7.63 33.82
N ASP A 256 -12.93 -8.01 32.54
CA ASP A 256 -11.93 -7.63 31.54
C ASP A 256 -12.17 -6.17 31.06
N PRO A 257 -11.21 -5.24 31.29
CA PRO A 257 -11.38 -3.83 30.93
C PRO A 257 -11.54 -3.60 29.42
N LYS A 258 -11.10 -4.53 28.56
CA LYS A 258 -11.31 -4.47 27.11
C LYS A 258 -12.79 -4.36 26.76
N GLY A 259 -13.65 -5.03 27.52
CA GLY A 259 -15.09 -5.01 27.27
C GLY A 259 -15.69 -3.62 27.40
N ARG A 260 -15.37 -2.89 28.48
CA ARG A 260 -15.84 -1.51 28.71
C ARG A 260 -15.27 -0.55 27.67
N TRP A 261 -13.97 -0.63 27.41
CA TRP A 261 -13.29 0.18 26.40
C TRP A 261 -13.91 0.01 25.02
N LEU A 262 -14.05 -1.23 24.54
CA LEU A 262 -14.59 -1.49 23.21
C LEU A 262 -16.05 -1.04 23.13
N GLN A 263 -16.87 -1.33 24.15
CA GLN A 263 -18.27 -0.88 24.18
C GLN A 263 -18.36 0.65 23.99
N LYS A 264 -17.46 1.41 24.63
CA LYS A 264 -17.38 2.86 24.44
C LYS A 264 -16.98 3.24 23.02
N LYS A 265 -15.96 2.59 22.42
CA LYS A 265 -15.53 2.87 21.04
C LYS A 265 -16.59 2.53 19.98
N LEU A 266 -17.36 1.47 20.20
CA LEU A 266 -18.50 1.13 19.35
C LEU A 266 -19.57 2.21 19.42
N TRP A 267 -19.87 2.70 20.63
CA TRP A 267 -20.80 3.81 20.83
C TRP A 267 -20.35 5.10 20.12
N GLU A 268 -19.08 5.48 20.27
CA GLU A 268 -18.48 6.64 19.58
C GLU A 268 -18.48 6.50 18.05
N SER A 269 -18.36 5.27 17.56
CA SER A 269 -18.43 4.91 16.14
C SER A 269 -19.85 4.71 15.61
N CYS A 270 -20.87 4.96 16.43
CA CYS A 270 -22.28 4.69 16.15
C CYS A 270 -22.54 3.26 15.63
N ILE A 271 -21.85 2.27 16.19
CA ILE A 271 -22.07 0.86 15.93
C ILE A 271 -23.07 0.34 16.97
N LEU A 272 -24.29 0.07 16.53
CA LEU A 272 -25.43 -0.34 17.36
C LEU A 272 -25.48 -1.87 17.54
N ASP A 273 -26.24 -2.33 18.52
CA ASP A 273 -26.51 -3.77 18.71
C ASP A 273 -27.54 -4.23 17.67
N HIS A 274 -28.66 -3.50 17.58
CA HIS A 274 -29.74 -3.79 16.65
C HIS A 274 -30.12 -2.58 15.79
N ARG A 275 -30.70 -2.86 14.61
CA ARG A 275 -31.09 -1.82 13.64
C ARG A 275 -32.18 -0.89 14.17
N GLY A 276 -32.99 -1.36 15.13
CA GLY A 276 -34.07 -0.60 15.76
C GLY A 276 -33.59 0.50 16.73
N ASP A 277 -32.34 0.47 17.17
CA ASP A 277 -31.80 1.44 18.15
C ASP A 277 -31.38 2.78 17.50
N ALA A 278 -31.58 2.92 16.19
CA ALA A 278 -31.12 4.06 15.41
C ALA A 278 -31.96 5.34 15.64
N GLU A 279 -33.22 5.21 16.07
CA GLU A 279 -34.17 6.32 16.18
C GLU A 279 -33.95 7.21 17.43
N THR A 280 -33.13 6.79 18.40
CA THR A 280 -33.00 7.50 19.69
C THR A 280 -31.75 8.37 19.84
N ARG A 281 -30.90 8.49 18.80
CA ARG A 281 -29.50 8.96 18.98
C ARG A 281 -29.07 10.12 18.07
N GLU A 282 -29.92 11.13 17.91
CA GLU A 282 -29.64 12.32 17.08
C GLU A 282 -28.46 13.22 17.54
N HIS A 283 -27.88 13.00 18.72
CA HIS A 283 -26.91 13.95 19.32
C HIS A 283 -25.53 13.34 19.67
N ILE A 284 -25.18 12.15 19.17
CA ILE A 284 -23.87 11.57 19.47
C ILE A 284 -22.79 12.34 18.71
N ARG A 285 -21.88 13.00 19.45
CA ARG A 285 -20.63 13.52 18.87
C ARG A 285 -19.83 12.34 18.33
N GLN A 286 -19.80 12.22 16.99
CA GLN A 286 -19.12 11.17 16.24
C GLN A 286 -17.62 11.43 16.14
N TYR A 287 -16.95 11.43 17.29
CA TYR A 287 -15.50 11.53 17.40
C TYR A 287 -15.02 10.31 18.18
N LEU A 288 -14.19 9.49 17.53
CA LEU A 288 -13.53 8.38 18.18
C LEU A 288 -12.40 8.98 19.03
N ASP A 289 -12.61 9.05 20.33
CA ASP A 289 -11.67 9.65 21.27
C ASP A 289 -10.69 8.57 21.73
N PRO A 290 -9.36 8.74 21.64
CA PRO A 290 -8.43 7.73 22.12
C PRO A 290 -8.47 7.53 23.65
N THR A 291 -8.89 8.53 24.42
CA THR A 291 -8.74 8.60 25.89
C THR A 291 -9.92 8.09 26.69
N THR A 292 -11.13 8.02 26.10
CA THR A 292 -12.34 7.57 26.81
C THR A 292 -12.25 6.10 27.18
N GLU A 293 -12.61 5.76 28.43
CA GLU A 293 -12.48 4.40 28.99
C GLU A 293 -11.08 3.79 28.79
N ALA A 294 -10.04 4.64 28.74
CA ALA A 294 -8.66 4.17 28.74
C ALA A 294 -8.37 3.42 30.04
N TYR A 295 -7.57 2.37 29.92
CA TYR A 295 -7.15 1.53 31.04
C TYR A 295 -5.67 1.18 30.93
N GLU A 296 -5.08 0.76 32.04
CA GLU A 296 -3.70 0.29 32.09
C GLU A 296 -3.66 -1.19 31.71
N GLY A 297 -3.20 -1.49 30.48
CA GLY A 297 -3.12 -2.85 29.95
C GLY A 297 -1.78 -3.56 30.22
N GLY A 298 -0.81 -2.86 30.81
CA GLY A 298 0.56 -3.35 30.97
C GLY A 298 1.37 -3.37 29.66
N PRO A 299 2.56 -3.96 29.66
CA PRO A 299 3.49 -3.94 28.52
C PRO A 299 2.95 -4.62 27.25
N GLU A 300 2.10 -5.64 27.41
CA GLU A 300 1.57 -6.48 26.32
C GLU A 300 0.30 -5.91 25.65
N ASP A 301 -0.24 -4.82 26.20
CA ASP A 301 -1.44 -4.14 25.72
C ASP A 301 -1.26 -2.63 25.93
N MET A 302 -0.24 -2.07 25.28
CA MET A 302 0.00 -0.63 25.25
C MET A 302 -0.81 0.00 24.12
N PHE A 303 -1.54 1.07 24.43
CA PHE A 303 -2.25 1.83 23.41
C PHE A 303 -1.29 2.81 22.72
N THR A 304 -1.19 2.70 21.40
CA THR A 304 -0.36 3.56 20.55
C THR A 304 -1.16 3.99 19.33
N THR A 305 -0.89 5.20 18.86
CA THR A 305 -1.48 5.73 17.62
C THR A 305 -0.39 6.43 16.84
N HIS A 306 -0.25 6.13 15.55
CA HIS A 306 0.64 6.89 14.69
C HIS A 306 -0.11 8.01 13.98
N LYS A 307 0.51 9.17 13.89
CA LYS A 307 0.02 10.25 13.05
C LYS A 307 0.44 9.97 11.61
N LEU A 308 -0.47 9.42 10.81
CA LEU A 308 -0.21 9.05 9.43
C LEU A 308 -0.55 10.21 8.48
N HIS A 309 0.40 10.69 7.68
CA HIS A 309 0.14 11.73 6.67
C HIS A 309 -0.86 11.30 5.59
N TRP A 310 -1.04 10.00 5.38
CA TRP A 310 -2.10 9.43 4.54
C TRP A 310 -3.51 9.94 4.93
N ASN A 311 -3.71 10.26 6.21
CA ASN A 311 -5.00 10.66 6.77
C ASN A 311 -5.27 12.17 6.66
N GLU A 312 -4.23 13.00 6.51
CA GLU A 312 -4.35 14.45 6.43
C GLU A 312 -5.00 14.93 5.12
N VAL A 313 -4.83 14.16 4.04
CA VAL A 313 -5.47 14.42 2.75
C VAL A 313 -7.00 14.30 2.87
N CYS A 314 -7.51 13.42 3.74
CA CYS A 314 -8.94 13.14 3.89
C CYS A 314 -9.71 14.27 4.59
N SER A 315 -9.06 15.03 5.49
CA SER A 315 -9.67 16.19 6.16
C SER A 315 -10.05 17.32 5.20
N SER A 316 -9.26 17.57 4.15
CA SER A 316 -9.61 18.54 3.09
C SER A 316 -10.52 17.93 2.02
N PHE A 317 -10.48 16.61 1.85
CA PHE A 317 -11.23 15.87 0.83
C PHE A 317 -12.72 15.70 1.08
N SER A 318 -13.25 16.00 2.28
CA SER A 318 -14.71 16.05 2.48
C SER A 318 -15.41 17.04 1.53
N SER A 319 -14.67 18.03 1.00
CA SER A 319 -15.10 18.93 -0.09
C SER A 319 -14.80 18.42 -1.52
N LEU A 320 -13.93 17.42 -1.67
CA LEU A 320 -13.24 17.06 -2.92
C LEU A 320 -13.58 15.64 -3.43
N VAL A 321 -14.16 14.76 -2.60
CA VAL A 321 -14.69 13.45 -3.03
C VAL A 321 -15.79 13.61 -4.10
N GLY A 322 -16.57 14.70 -4.06
CA GLY A 322 -17.50 15.05 -5.13
C GLY A 322 -16.80 15.38 -6.46
N TYR A 323 -15.62 16.01 -6.40
CA TYR A 323 -14.85 16.41 -7.58
C TYR A 323 -14.01 15.28 -8.18
N MET A 324 -13.49 14.36 -7.36
CA MET A 324 -12.63 13.26 -7.84
C MET A 324 -13.44 12.12 -8.50
N LEU A 325 -14.69 11.89 -8.07
CA LEU A 325 -15.63 11.02 -8.80
C LEU A 325 -16.04 11.66 -10.14
N GLN A 326 -16.19 12.99 -10.22
CA GLN A 326 -16.40 13.70 -11.48
C GLN A 326 -15.18 13.63 -12.42
N LEU A 327 -13.96 13.74 -11.90
CA LEU A 327 -12.74 13.66 -12.73
C LEU A 327 -12.46 12.25 -13.26
N ALA A 328 -12.74 11.20 -12.49
CA ALA A 328 -12.66 9.82 -13.00
C ALA A 328 -13.70 9.58 -14.11
N THR A 329 -14.91 10.13 -13.98
CA THR A 329 -15.98 10.01 -14.98
C THR A 329 -15.69 10.87 -16.23
N LEU A 330 -15.12 12.07 -16.06
CA LEU A 330 -14.70 12.94 -17.17
C LEU A 330 -13.48 12.40 -17.92
N TYR A 331 -12.55 11.73 -17.23
CA TYR A 331 -11.38 11.10 -17.88
C TYR A 331 -11.79 9.87 -18.70
N VAL A 332 -12.76 9.07 -18.23
CA VAL A 332 -13.34 7.95 -18.99
C VAL A 332 -14.17 8.44 -20.18
N ASN A 333 -14.96 9.51 -20.03
CA ASN A 333 -15.76 10.07 -21.13
C ASN A 333 -14.91 10.78 -22.22
N ARG A 334 -13.77 11.39 -21.86
CA ARG A 334 -12.84 11.98 -22.85
C ARG A 334 -12.10 10.93 -23.69
N ILE A 335 -11.91 9.73 -23.17
CA ILE A 335 -11.29 8.62 -23.92
C ILE A 335 -12.30 8.03 -24.91
N ASN A 336 -13.57 7.91 -24.52
CA ASN A 336 -14.63 7.40 -25.42
C ASN A 336 -14.99 8.38 -26.56
N GLN A 337 -14.88 9.70 -26.35
CA GLN A 337 -15.11 10.69 -27.43
C GLN A 337 -13.94 10.81 -28.43
N ARG A 338 -12.73 10.35 -28.10
CA ARG A 338 -11.60 10.35 -29.06
C ARG A 338 -11.60 9.14 -30.01
N HIS A 339 -12.29 8.06 -29.66
CA HIS A 339 -12.44 6.89 -30.54
C HIS A 339 -13.60 7.00 -31.53
N SER A 340 -14.49 8.00 -31.42
CA SER A 340 -15.60 8.21 -32.36
C SER A 340 -15.30 9.20 -33.50
N ILE A 341 -14.11 9.81 -33.57
CA ILE A 341 -13.78 10.86 -34.56
C ILE A 341 -12.76 10.40 -35.63
N THR A 342 -12.23 9.18 -35.55
CA THR A 342 -11.28 8.62 -36.55
C THR A 342 -11.83 7.45 -37.35
N GLY A 343 -13.15 7.40 -37.53
CA GLY A 343 -13.82 6.47 -38.43
C GLY A 343 -14.60 7.20 -39.53
N ARG A 344 -13.89 7.68 -40.55
CA ARG A 344 -14.40 7.84 -41.92
C ARG A 344 -13.24 7.90 -42.89
#